data_AF-A0A1D8JJP5-F1
#
_entry.id   AF-A0A1D8JJP5-F1
#
_cell.length_a   1.000
_cell.length_b   1.000
_cell.length_c   1.000
_cell.angle_alpha   90.00
_cell.angle_beta   90.00
_cell.angle_gamma   90.00
#
_symmetry.space_group_name_H-M   'P 1'
#
loop_
_entity.id
_entity.type
_entity.pdbx_description
1 polymer ?
#
loop_
_entity_poly.entity_id
_entity_poly.type
_entity_poly.pdbx_seq_one_letter_code
_entity_poly.pdbx_strand_id
1 'polypeptide(L)'
;MDYKLNAASKKNKGINYNNYYIENPTRVKTLVPINIYKTTDFIPKYVKEEVPLDTYFDVNDVEFSFDGYPRLKIKKGYCSANKIFVQQVSEESREESYDGTRLRK
;
A
#
# COMPACT_ATOMS: atom_id res chain seq x y z
N MET A 1 -11.15 -9.32 18.98
CA MET A 1 -10.71 -8.01 18.44
C MET A 1 -11.63 -7.72 17.27
N ASP A 2 -12.85 -7.34 17.61
CA ASP A 2 -14.01 -7.40 16.73
C ASP A 2 -14.24 -6.01 16.14
N TYR A 3 -13.73 -5.79 14.94
CA TYR A 3 -13.98 -4.57 14.17
C TYR A 3 -15.43 -4.56 13.71
N LYS A 4 -16.30 -4.07 14.60
CA LYS A 4 -17.66 -3.57 14.40
C LYS A 4 -18.16 -3.65 12.95
N LEU A 5 -18.77 -4.79 12.64
CA LEU A 5 -19.76 -4.95 11.58
C LEU A 5 -20.94 -4.02 11.88
N ASN A 6 -20.94 -2.81 11.35
CA ASN A 6 -22.14 -1.98 11.27
C ASN A 6 -22.12 -1.12 10.00
N ALA A 7 -22.44 -1.79 8.89
CA ALA A 7 -23.12 -1.19 7.76
C ALA A 7 -24.00 -2.29 7.15
N ALA A 8 -25.28 -2.27 7.49
CA ALA A 8 -26.27 -3.22 7.01
C ALA A 8 -26.19 -3.41 5.48
N SER A 9 -26.17 -4.67 5.05
CA SER A 9 -26.55 -5.12 3.69
C SER A 9 -25.83 -4.46 2.51
N LYS A 10 -24.56 -4.82 2.27
CA LYS A 10 -24.00 -4.79 0.91
C LYS A 10 -23.31 -6.12 0.62
N LYS A 11 -24.05 -6.98 -0.09
CA LYS A 11 -23.65 -8.19 -0.85
C LYS A 11 -22.23 -8.67 -0.58
N ASN A 12 -22.10 -9.87 0.02
CA ASN A 12 -20.84 -10.62 0.15
C ASN A 12 -20.12 -10.76 -1.21
N LYS A 13 -19.32 -9.75 -1.56
CA LYS A 13 -18.30 -9.82 -2.60
C LYS A 13 -17.15 -10.55 -1.92
N GLY A 14 -16.79 -11.74 -2.38
CA GLY A 14 -15.80 -12.63 -1.76
C GLY A 14 -14.38 -12.07 -1.79
N ILE A 15 -14.16 -10.93 -1.14
CA ILE A 15 -12.87 -10.26 -1.03
C ILE A 15 -12.05 -11.05 -0.02
N ASN A 16 -10.93 -11.60 -0.48
CA ASN A 16 -9.96 -12.23 0.39
C ASN A 16 -9.02 -11.17 0.98
N TYR A 17 -9.36 -10.68 2.17
CA TYR A 17 -8.59 -9.64 2.84
C TYR A 17 -7.16 -10.06 3.23
N ASN A 18 -6.84 -11.36 3.25
CA ASN A 18 -5.46 -11.81 3.51
C ASN A 18 -4.48 -11.33 2.43
N ASN A 19 -4.98 -11.03 1.23
CA ASN A 19 -4.19 -10.51 0.12
C ASN A 19 -3.91 -9.00 0.25
N TYR A 20 -4.44 -8.32 1.27
CA TYR A 20 -4.36 -6.88 1.42
C TYR A 20 -3.76 -6.49 2.77
N TYR A 21 -3.18 -5.29 2.82
CA TYR A 21 -2.91 -4.59 4.07
C TYR A 21 -4.21 -3.91 4.54
N ILE A 22 -4.73 -4.35 5.68
CA ILE A 22 -5.95 -3.80 6.31
C ILE A 22 -5.57 -2.75 7.36
N GLU A 23 -4.43 -2.96 8.01
CA GLU A 23 -3.82 -2.04 8.98
C GLU A 23 -2.74 -1.21 8.29
N ASN A 24 -2.42 -0.04 8.85
CA ASN A 24 -1.44 0.86 8.27
C ASN A 24 -0.03 0.24 8.33
N PRO A 25 0.60 -0.11 7.19
CA PRO A 25 1.95 -0.67 7.15
C PRO A 25 3.04 0.36 7.46
N THR A 26 2.70 1.64 7.67
CA THR A 26 3.59 2.80 7.85
C THR A 26 4.39 3.15 6.59
N ARG A 27 5.05 2.16 5.99
CA ARG A 27 5.85 2.34 4.78
C ARG A 27 5.76 1.12 3.87
N VAL A 28 5.66 1.38 2.58
CA VAL A 28 5.61 0.34 1.54
C VAL A 28 6.55 0.65 0.38
N LYS A 29 6.93 -0.37 -0.36
CA LYS A 29 7.57 -0.27 -1.68
C LYS A 29 6.70 -0.90 -2.76
N THR A 30 6.80 -0.40 -3.99
CA THR A 30 6.12 -0.99 -5.15
C THR A 30 6.88 -2.21 -5.65
N LEU A 31 6.15 -3.29 -5.93
CA LEU A 31 6.67 -4.52 -6.53
C LEU A 31 6.47 -4.56 -8.06
N VAL A 32 5.60 -3.70 -8.57
CA VAL A 32 5.33 -3.49 -10.00
C VAL A 32 5.00 -2.02 -10.23
N PRO A 33 5.02 -1.52 -11.48
CA PRO A 33 4.47 -0.22 -11.79
C PRO A 33 2.99 -0.12 -11.40
N ILE A 34 2.62 0.96 -10.71
CA ILE A 34 1.24 1.19 -10.26
C ILE A 34 0.79 2.62 -10.50
N ASN A 35 -0.52 2.84 -10.59
CA ASN A 35 -1.11 4.16 -10.67
C ASN A 35 -1.51 4.70 -9.30
N ILE A 36 -1.28 5.99 -9.08
CA ILE A 36 -1.83 6.75 -7.96
C ILE A 36 -3.13 7.41 -8.43
N TYR A 37 -4.18 7.23 -7.64
CA TYR A 37 -5.51 7.78 -7.91
C TYR A 37 -5.85 8.91 -6.95
N LYS A 38 -6.74 9.81 -7.38
CA LYS A 38 -7.31 10.85 -6.49
C LYS A 38 -8.35 10.28 -5.52
N THR A 39 -8.96 9.15 -5.85
CA THR A 39 -10.09 8.54 -5.10
C THR A 39 -9.84 7.06 -4.84
N THR A 40 -10.54 6.48 -3.85
CA THR A 40 -10.41 5.07 -3.46
C THR A 40 -11.01 4.07 -4.48
N ASP A 41 -11.96 4.51 -5.30
CA ASP A 41 -12.63 3.67 -6.30
C ASP A 41 -11.84 3.46 -7.61
N PHE A 42 -10.63 4.03 -7.72
CA PHE A 42 -9.72 3.84 -8.86
C PHE A 42 -10.35 4.15 -10.22
N ILE A 43 -11.03 5.28 -10.29
CA ILE A 43 -11.65 5.76 -11.52
C ILE A 43 -10.52 6.16 -12.49
N PRO A 44 -10.42 5.60 -13.71
CA PRO A 44 -9.32 5.87 -14.64
C PRO A 44 -9.14 7.36 -14.99
N LYS A 45 -10.24 8.11 -15.02
CA LYS A 45 -10.24 9.57 -15.23
C LYS A 45 -9.50 10.35 -14.13
N TYR A 46 -9.30 9.75 -12.96
CA TYR A 46 -8.68 10.39 -11.79
C TYR A 46 -7.31 9.79 -11.44
N VAL A 47 -6.63 9.17 -12.39
CA VAL A 47 -5.21 8.84 -12.27
C VAL A 47 -4.41 10.14 -12.21
N LYS A 48 -3.53 10.26 -11.23
CA LYS A 48 -2.63 11.40 -11.06
C LYS A 48 -1.27 11.16 -11.68
N GLU A 49 -0.70 10.00 -11.40
CA GLU A 49 0.69 9.68 -11.71
C GLU A 49 0.84 8.16 -11.80
N GLU A 50 1.66 7.72 -12.73
CA GLU A 50 2.17 6.35 -12.78
C GLU A 50 3.51 6.30 -12.04
N VAL A 51 3.67 5.27 -11.22
CA VAL A 51 4.82 5.07 -10.35
C VAL A 51 5.55 3.82 -10.80
N PRO A 52 6.88 3.87 -10.99
CA PRO A 52 7.66 2.69 -11.35
C PRO A 52 7.79 1.68 -10.21
N LEU A 53 8.30 0.49 -10.56
CA LEU A 53 8.81 -0.51 -9.62
C LEU A 53 9.82 0.10 -8.64
N ASP A 54 9.92 -0.47 -7.44
CA ASP A 54 10.90 -0.14 -6.39
C ASP A 54 10.84 1.32 -5.88
N THR A 55 9.63 1.89 -5.92
CA THR A 55 9.35 3.21 -5.35
C THR A 55 8.78 3.08 -3.94
N TYR A 56 9.28 3.89 -3.02
CA TYR A 56 8.89 3.89 -1.62
C TYR A 56 7.81 4.93 -1.32
N PHE A 57 6.83 4.55 -0.50
CA PHE A 57 5.76 5.41 -0.03
C PHE A 57 5.58 5.35 1.47
N ASP A 58 5.37 6.52 2.06
CA ASP A 58 4.88 6.65 3.42
C ASP A 58 3.35 6.60 3.40
N VAL A 59 2.79 5.70 4.19
CA VAL A 59 1.36 5.44 4.27
C VAL A 59 0.79 6.14 5.48
N ASN A 60 -0.14 7.06 5.22
CA ASN A 60 -0.81 7.82 6.27
C ASN A 60 -1.95 7.01 6.90
N ASP A 61 -2.70 6.26 6.09
CA ASP A 61 -3.86 5.49 6.55
C ASP A 61 -4.28 4.41 5.54
N VAL A 62 -5.24 3.56 5.92
CA VAL A 62 -5.92 2.60 5.03
C VAL A 62 -7.40 2.94 4.93
N GLU A 63 -7.89 3.19 3.72
CA GLU A 63 -9.29 3.49 3.45
C GLU A 63 -9.91 2.42 2.54
N PHE A 64 -11.19 2.14 2.73
CA PHE A 64 -11.92 1.19 1.90
C PHE A 64 -12.61 1.91 0.74
N SER A 65 -12.58 1.30 -0.44
CA SER A 65 -13.40 1.75 -1.57
C SER A 65 -14.88 1.53 -1.31
N PHE A 66 -15.76 2.10 -2.13
CA PHE A 66 -17.21 1.85 -2.04
C PHE A 66 -17.56 0.35 -2.10
N ASP A 67 -16.77 -0.37 -2.89
CA ASP A 67 -16.85 -1.82 -3.09
C ASP A 67 -16.17 -2.66 -1.99
N GLY A 68 -15.51 -2.03 -1.01
CA GLY A 68 -14.86 -2.71 0.11
C GLY A 68 -13.40 -3.12 -0.13
N TYR A 69 -12.75 -2.64 -1.19
CA TYR A 69 -11.33 -2.94 -1.41
C TYR A 69 -10.44 -2.01 -0.59
N PRO A 70 -9.49 -2.53 0.21
CA PRO A 70 -8.54 -1.70 0.95
C PRO A 70 -7.59 -0.94 0.03
N ARG A 71 -7.39 0.35 0.31
CA ARG A 71 -6.49 1.27 -0.40
C ARG A 71 -5.56 1.96 0.59
N LEU A 72 -4.30 2.12 0.20
CA LEU A 72 -3.33 2.87 0.99
C LEU A 72 -3.50 4.36 0.66
N LYS A 73 -3.68 5.17 1.70
CA LYS A 73 -3.67 6.63 1.62
C LYS A 73 -2.24 7.12 1.78
N ILE A 74 -1.74 7.76 0.74
CA ILE A 74 -0.41 8.37 0.70
C ILE A 74 -0.56 9.88 0.50
N LYS A 75 0.49 10.65 0.79
CA LYS A 75 0.45 12.12 0.65
C LYS A 75 -0.07 12.61 -0.71
N LYS A 76 0.23 11.88 -1.78
CA LYS A 76 -0.16 12.24 -3.16
C LYS A 76 -1.55 11.75 -3.58
N GLY A 77 -2.17 10.80 -2.88
CA GLY A 77 -3.44 10.19 -3.28
C GLY A 77 -3.62 8.78 -2.71
N TYR A 78 -4.16 7.88 -3.52
CA TYR A 78 -4.49 6.51 -3.14
C TYR A 78 -3.81 5.50 -4.06
N CYS A 79 -3.27 4.43 -3.48
CA CYS A 79 -2.72 3.30 -4.21
C CYS A 79 -3.23 1.97 -3.63
N SER A 80 -2.95 0.86 -4.32
CA SER A 80 -3.52 -0.44 -3.95
C SER A 80 -2.86 -0.96 -2.68
N ALA A 81 -3.65 -1.50 -1.75
CA ALA A 81 -3.12 -2.19 -0.57
C ALA A 81 -2.84 -3.69 -0.81
N ASN A 82 -2.97 -4.16 -2.05
CA ASN A 82 -2.77 -5.58 -2.36
C ASN A 82 -1.27 -5.94 -2.30
N LYS A 83 -0.97 -6.99 -1.55
CA LYS A 83 0.39 -7.49 -1.29
C LYS A 83 1.14 -7.95 -2.55
N ILE A 84 0.43 -8.22 -3.65
CA ILE A 84 1.06 -8.53 -4.94
C ILE A 84 1.66 -7.31 -5.63
N PHE A 85 1.17 -6.11 -5.31
CA PHE A 85 1.60 -4.86 -5.94
C PHE A 85 2.53 -4.03 -5.05
N VAL A 86 2.40 -4.19 -3.73
CA VAL A 86 3.16 -3.44 -2.74
C VAL A 86 3.63 -4.36 -1.61
N GLN A 87 4.79 -4.05 -1.05
CA GLN A 87 5.38 -4.76 0.08
C GLN A 87 5.67 -3.78 1.21
N GLN A 88 5.27 -4.12 2.44
CA GLN A 88 5.68 -3.38 3.64
C GLN A 88 7.20 -3.41 3.79
N VAL A 89 7.78 -2.25 4.10
CA VAL A 89 9.22 -2.11 4.34
C VAL A 89 9.41 -1.87 5.83
N SER A 90 10.04 -2.82 6.52
CA SER A 90 10.51 -2.61 7.88
C SER A 90 11.82 -1.80 7.87
N GLU A 91 11.97 -0.89 8.84
CA GLU A 91 13.16 -0.04 9.00
C GLU A 91 14.47 -0.86 9.06
N GLU A 92 14.41 -2.11 9.54
CA GLU A 92 15.53 -3.04 9.73
C GLU A 92 16.30 -3.43 8.46
N SER A 93 15.70 -3.27 7.29
CA SER A 93 16.33 -3.69 6.02
C SER A 93 17.26 -2.64 5.38
N ARG A 94 17.53 -1.52 6.06
CA ARG A 94 18.38 -0.41 5.56
C ARG A 94 19.85 -0.45 6.00
N GLU A 95 20.31 -1.49 6.71
CA GLU A 95 21.65 -1.55 7.32
C GLU A 95 22.65 -2.57 6.73
N GLU A 96 22.39 -3.18 5.55
CA GLU A 96 23.32 -4.16 4.94
C GLU A 96 24.17 -3.61 3.76
N SER A 97 24.67 -2.36 3.82
CA SER A 97 25.64 -1.89 2.82
C SER A 97 26.77 -1.00 3.31
N TYR A 98 27.15 -1.10 4.60
CA TYR A 98 28.47 -0.63 5.04
C TYR A 98 29.50 -1.75 4.83
N ASP A 99 29.94 -1.94 3.58
CA ASP A 99 31.22 -2.61 3.30
C ASP A 99 32.33 -1.68 3.80
N GLY A 100 32.64 -1.83 5.08
CA GLY A 100 33.71 -1.12 5.77
C GLY A 100 35.03 -1.42 5.06
N THR A 101 35.44 -0.46 4.23
CA THR A 101 36.69 -0.44 3.50
C THR A 101 37.83 -0.70 4.49
N ARG A 102 38.34 -1.93 4.55
CA ARG A 102 39.59 -2.24 5.27
C ARG A 102 40.74 -1.62 4.49
N LEU A 103 40.99 -0.34 4.77
CA LEU A 103 42.20 0.38 4.39
C LEU A 103 43.41 -0.47 4.78
N ARG A 104 44.20 -0.88 3.79
CA ARG A 104 45.55 -1.40 4.01
C ARG A 104 46.38 -0.32 4.69
N LYS A 105 46.95 -0.64 5.85
CA LYS A 105 48.21 -0.08 6.35
C LYS A 105 49.00 -1.19 7.02
#